data_AF-A0A1V4UKE4-F1
#
_entry.id   AF-A0A1V4UKE4-F1
#
_cell.length_a   1.000
_cell.length_b   1.000
_cell.length_c   1.000
_cell.angle_alpha   90.00
_cell.angle_beta   90.00
_cell.angle_gamma   90.00
#
_symmetry.space_group_name_H-M   'P 1'
#
loop_
_entity.id
_entity.type
_entity.pdbx_description
1 polymer ?
#
loop_
_entity_poly.entity_id
_entity_poly.type
_entity_poly.pdbx_seq_one_letter_code
_entity_poly.pdbx_strand_id
1 'polypeptide(L)'
;MNGVAGGVKVRGPDAEGSPGGSGAPRRDVLQSYFCNGGQTRTYRDWKGEDGRGETIKLGIIICDRYRTCAGGKCLRALRNREGAFERYKGRDVELVGFATCNGCPGGNVEYVPQEMKKNGAKVVFLSTGMVVGYPPCPRIGYFSRFLREKYGIDVVVGTHPIPQNYYATHANLGTWDSAV
;
A
#
# COMPACT_ATOMS: atom_id res chain seq x y z
N MET A 1 64.52 16.19 -3.19
CA MET A 1 63.32 17.03 -3.35
C MET A 1 62.21 16.13 -3.85
N ASN A 2 61.05 15.93 -3.27
CA ASN A 2 60.34 16.21 -2.01
C ASN A 2 59.13 15.26 -2.13
N GLY A 3 58.59 14.57 -1.15
CA GLY A 3 58.74 14.56 0.29
C GLY A 3 57.65 13.61 0.78
N VAL A 4 58.02 12.79 1.75
CA VAL A 4 57.17 11.85 2.48
C VAL A 4 56.31 12.62 3.47
N ALA A 5 55.02 12.29 3.57
CA ALA A 5 54.20 12.47 4.77
C ALA A 5 52.99 11.53 4.61
N GLY A 6 52.59 10.66 5.53
CA GLY A 6 52.93 10.45 6.92
C GLY A 6 51.71 9.75 7.52
N GLY A 7 51.88 8.53 8.00
CA GLY A 7 50.78 7.77 8.60
C GLY A 7 50.44 8.28 10.00
N VAL A 8 49.16 8.17 10.39
CA VAL A 8 48.76 7.98 11.79
C VAL A 8 47.68 6.90 11.84
N LYS A 9 48.00 5.86 12.62
CA LYS A 9 47.20 4.68 12.92
C LYS A 9 46.29 5.01 14.09
N VAL A 10 44.98 4.78 13.98
CA VAL A 10 44.09 4.70 15.17
C VAL A 10 43.24 3.43 15.04
N ARG A 11 43.23 2.68 16.15
CA ARG A 11 42.81 1.29 16.34
C ARG A 11 41.31 1.11 16.07
N GLY A 12 40.95 0.00 15.42
CA GLY A 12 39.58 -0.50 15.45
C GLY A 12 39.28 -1.09 16.83
N PRO A 13 38.01 -1.10 17.27
CA PRO A 13 37.56 -2.04 18.28
C PRO A 13 37.45 -3.42 17.63
N ASP A 14 37.84 -4.41 18.41
CA ASP A 14 38.09 -5.78 18.02
C ASP A 14 36.91 -6.48 17.35
N ALA A 15 37.29 -7.44 16.51
CA ALA A 15 36.39 -8.41 15.91
C ALA A 15 35.81 -9.34 16.97
N GLU A 16 34.50 -9.57 16.93
CA GLU A 16 33.93 -10.89 17.20
C GLU A 16 32.75 -11.18 16.27
N GLY A 17 32.87 -12.23 15.45
CA GLY A 17 31.73 -13.01 14.96
C GLY A 17 31.23 -12.76 13.52
N SER A 18 31.94 -13.27 12.52
CA SER A 18 31.31 -13.84 11.32
C SER A 18 30.71 -15.22 11.69
N PRO A 19 29.64 -15.75 11.02
CA PRO A 19 29.69 -16.00 9.58
C PRO A 19 28.37 -15.90 8.78
N GLY A 20 28.53 -15.56 7.50
CA GLY A 20 27.94 -16.33 6.39
C GLY A 20 26.50 -16.03 5.97
N GLY A 21 26.31 -15.67 4.70
CA GLY A 21 25.03 -15.84 4.01
C GLY A 21 24.76 -14.83 2.90
N SER A 22 25.05 -15.26 1.66
CA SER A 22 24.54 -14.79 0.37
C SER A 22 23.51 -13.65 0.36
N GLY A 23 23.84 -12.58 -0.37
CA GLY A 23 23.03 -11.38 -0.54
C GLY A 23 21.61 -11.62 -1.05
N ALA A 24 20.65 -11.27 -0.20
CA ALA A 24 19.41 -10.63 -0.58
C ALA A 24 19.43 -9.22 0.05
N PRO A 25 18.93 -8.16 -0.62
CA PRO A 25 18.90 -6.83 -0.03
C PRO A 25 18.08 -6.88 1.27
N ARG A 26 18.63 -6.26 2.33
CA ARG A 26 18.00 -6.21 3.65
C ARG A 26 16.60 -5.59 3.52
N ARG A 27 15.65 -6.18 4.25
CA ARG A 27 14.23 -5.77 4.32
C ARG A 27 14.01 -4.37 4.92
N ASP A 28 15.08 -3.63 5.19
CA ASP A 28 15.09 -2.38 5.95
C ASP A 28 14.76 -1.13 5.13
N VAL A 29 14.72 -1.21 3.80
CA VAL A 29 14.46 -0.03 2.95
C VAL A 29 12.97 0.24 2.69
N LEU A 30 12.05 -0.71 2.98
CA LEU A 30 10.60 -0.50 2.80
C LEU A 30 9.86 -0.06 4.09
N GLN A 31 10.56 0.09 5.21
CA GLN A 31 9.96 0.34 6.53
C GLN A 31 9.95 1.84 6.93
N SER A 32 10.52 2.75 6.14
CA SER A 32 10.87 4.10 6.62
C SER A 32 9.89 5.24 6.27
N TYR A 33 8.76 4.99 5.60
CA TYR A 33 7.80 6.06 5.26
C TYR A 33 6.49 6.01 6.04
N PHE A 34 6.52 5.86 7.37
CA PHE A 34 5.33 6.17 8.20
C PHE A 34 5.75 6.69 9.56
N CYS A 35 6.04 7.99 9.63
CA CYS A 35 6.23 8.70 10.90
C CYS A 35 5.23 9.85 10.97
N ASN A 36 4.22 9.70 11.81
CA ASN A 36 3.57 10.83 12.49
C ASN A 36 3.47 10.42 13.96
N GLY A 37 4.27 11.08 14.81
CA GLY A 37 4.16 10.97 16.27
C GLY A 37 4.96 9.84 16.94
N GLY A 38 6.28 9.80 16.77
CA GLY A 38 7.21 9.42 17.86
C GLY A 38 7.12 8.04 18.51
N GLN A 39 6.39 7.07 17.96
CA GLN A 39 6.39 5.69 18.48
C GLN A 39 6.66 4.69 17.36
N THR A 40 7.84 4.07 17.40
CA THR A 40 8.20 2.92 16.57
C THR A 40 7.43 1.69 17.04
N ARG A 41 6.21 1.50 16.56
CA ARG A 41 5.46 0.26 16.78
C ARG A 41 5.88 -0.75 15.73
N THR A 42 6.61 -1.79 16.12
CA THR A 42 6.92 -2.90 15.21
C THR A 42 5.64 -3.70 14.95
N TYR A 43 5.59 -4.47 13.85
CA TYR A 43 4.46 -5.39 13.56
C TYR A 43 4.16 -6.36 14.74
N ARG A 44 5.14 -6.60 15.63
CA ARG A 44 4.99 -7.45 16.82
C ARG A 44 4.29 -6.77 18.00
N ASP A 45 4.19 -5.44 18.02
CA ASP A 45 3.75 -4.65 19.19
C ASP A 45 2.35 -4.05 19.03
N TRP A 46 1.63 -4.39 17.95
CA TRP A 46 0.19 -4.19 17.91
C TRP A 46 -0.50 -5.30 18.69
N LYS A 47 -0.62 -5.09 20.01
CA LYS A 47 -1.55 -5.83 20.86
C LYS A 47 -2.94 -5.29 20.58
N GLY A 48 -3.62 -5.85 19.58
CA GLY A 48 -5.07 -5.79 19.53
C GLY A 48 -5.59 -6.44 20.79
N GLU A 49 -6.31 -5.67 21.61
CA GLU A 49 -7.15 -6.21 22.67
C GLU A 49 -8.09 -7.25 22.01
N ASP A 50 -7.78 -8.52 22.25
CA ASP A 50 -8.69 -9.68 22.28
C ASP A 50 -9.83 -9.75 21.23
N GLY A 51 -9.59 -9.27 20.01
CA GLY A 51 -10.58 -9.17 18.93
C GLY A 51 -10.92 -10.48 18.21
N ARG A 52 -11.30 -11.54 18.93
CA ARG A 52 -12.11 -12.62 18.33
C ARG A 52 -13.54 -12.10 18.15
N GLY A 53 -13.77 -11.28 17.11
CA GLY A 53 -15.12 -10.82 16.76
C GLY A 53 -15.26 -9.45 16.07
N GLU A 54 -14.19 -8.66 15.89
CA GLU A 54 -14.34 -7.36 15.22
C GLU A 54 -14.25 -7.51 13.69
N THR A 55 -15.40 -7.37 13.02
CA THR A 55 -15.51 -7.29 11.57
C THR A 55 -14.83 -6.04 11.03
N ILE A 56 -13.87 -6.22 10.12
CA ILE A 56 -13.18 -5.10 9.47
C ILE A 56 -14.08 -4.51 8.39
N LYS A 57 -14.54 -3.29 8.61
CA LYS A 57 -15.31 -2.53 7.63
C LYS A 57 -14.38 -1.84 6.63
N LEU A 58 -14.63 -2.04 5.33
CA LEU A 58 -13.81 -1.46 4.26
C LEU A 58 -14.65 -0.89 3.13
N GLY A 59 -14.09 0.08 2.41
CA GLY A 59 -14.67 0.64 1.19
C GLY A 59 -13.78 0.39 -0.03
N ILE A 60 -14.36 0.42 -1.23
CA ILE A 60 -13.62 0.33 -2.49
C ILE A 60 -13.97 1.53 -3.38
N ILE A 61 -12.94 2.23 -3.85
CA ILE A 61 -13.07 3.28 -4.87
C ILE A 61 -12.42 2.76 -6.17
N ILE A 62 -13.15 2.84 -7.27
CA ILE A 62 -12.68 2.43 -8.60
C ILE A 62 -12.46 3.65 -9.52
N CYS A 63 -11.63 3.50 -10.55
CA CYS A 63 -11.53 4.52 -11.59
C CYS A 63 -12.86 4.63 -12.35
N ASP A 64 -13.30 5.85 -12.62
CA ASP A 64 -14.53 6.11 -13.36
C ASP A 64 -14.48 5.69 -14.84
N ARG A 65 -13.27 5.47 -15.39
CA ARG A 65 -13.10 4.75 -16.67
C ARG A 65 -13.90 3.44 -16.69
N TYR A 66 -14.05 2.80 -15.53
CA TYR A 66 -14.79 1.56 -15.33
C TYR A 66 -16.15 1.80 -14.64
N ARG A 67 -16.83 2.92 -14.88
CA ARG A 67 -18.12 3.27 -14.24
C ARG A 67 -19.25 2.25 -14.45
N THR A 68 -19.16 1.44 -15.49
CA THR A 68 -20.11 0.34 -15.78
C THR A 68 -19.63 -1.01 -15.25
N CYS A 69 -18.52 -1.05 -14.51
CA CYS A 69 -18.00 -2.29 -13.93
C CYS A 69 -18.88 -2.76 -12.78
N ALA A 70 -19.38 -3.99 -12.89
CA ALA A 70 -20.18 -4.64 -11.85
C ALA A 70 -19.38 -5.02 -10.57
N GLY A 71 -18.09 -4.72 -10.50
CA GLY A 71 -17.25 -5.01 -9.33
C GLY A 71 -16.92 -6.50 -9.11
N GLY A 72 -17.36 -7.41 -9.99
CA GLY A 72 -17.31 -8.86 -9.76
C GLY A 72 -15.94 -9.43 -9.36
N LYS A 73 -14.84 -8.99 -9.98
CA LYS A 73 -13.49 -9.44 -9.59
C LYS A 73 -13.07 -8.91 -8.21
N CYS A 74 -13.42 -7.66 -7.88
CA CYS A 74 -13.14 -7.09 -6.57
C CYS A 74 -13.91 -7.82 -5.47
N LEU A 75 -15.21 -8.08 -5.69
CA LEU A 75 -16.07 -8.76 -4.72
C LEU A 75 -15.66 -10.23 -4.54
N ARG A 76 -15.29 -10.92 -5.62
CA ARG A 76 -14.74 -12.28 -5.54
C ARG A 76 -13.43 -12.33 -4.76
N ALA A 77 -12.49 -11.43 -5.07
CA ALA A 77 -11.22 -11.37 -4.36
C ALA A 77 -11.42 -11.01 -2.87
N LEU A 78 -12.37 -10.13 -2.56
CA LEU A 78 -12.76 -9.84 -1.17
C LEU A 78 -13.23 -11.11 -0.48
N ARG A 79 -14.20 -11.83 -1.06
CA ARG A 79 -14.74 -13.09 -0.51
C ARG A 79 -13.66 -14.15 -0.31
N ASN A 80 -12.81 -14.35 -1.31
CA ASN A 80 -11.79 -15.39 -1.31
C ASN A 80 -10.51 -15.00 -0.56
N ARG A 81 -10.38 -13.75 -0.12
CA ARG A 81 -9.17 -13.18 0.48
C ARG A 81 -7.96 -13.33 -0.44
N GLU A 82 -8.10 -12.86 -1.68
CA GLU A 82 -7.05 -12.89 -2.72
C GLU A 82 -6.47 -11.49 -2.96
N GLY A 83 -5.23 -11.42 -3.45
CA GLY A 83 -4.58 -10.16 -3.79
C GLY A 83 -4.42 -9.27 -2.55
N ALA A 84 -4.87 -8.03 -2.62
CA ALA A 84 -4.72 -7.09 -1.51
C ALA A 84 -5.52 -7.51 -0.27
N PHE A 85 -6.54 -8.37 -0.42
CA PHE A 85 -7.37 -8.86 0.69
C PHE A 85 -6.76 -10.05 1.45
N GLU A 86 -5.64 -10.63 0.99
CA GLU A 86 -4.94 -11.71 1.70
C GLU A 86 -4.56 -11.34 3.14
N ARG A 87 -4.33 -10.04 3.37
CA ARG A 87 -4.02 -9.48 4.70
C ARG A 87 -5.14 -9.65 5.73
N TYR A 88 -6.33 -10.07 5.30
CA TYR A 88 -7.49 -10.34 6.17
C TYR A 88 -7.88 -11.82 6.21
N LYS A 89 -6.97 -12.74 5.85
CA LYS A 89 -7.18 -14.18 6.08
C LYS A 89 -7.43 -14.45 7.57
N GLY A 90 -8.45 -15.26 7.86
CA GLY A 90 -8.87 -15.57 9.23
C GLY A 90 -9.59 -14.43 9.96
N ARG A 91 -9.97 -13.35 9.27
CA ARG A 91 -10.71 -12.21 9.84
C ARG A 91 -12.00 -11.95 9.06
N ASP A 92 -13.04 -11.52 9.77
CA ASP A 92 -14.28 -11.08 9.16
C ASP A 92 -14.10 -9.69 8.54
N VAL A 93 -14.74 -9.49 7.38
CA VAL A 93 -14.71 -8.22 6.65
C VAL A 93 -16.10 -7.89 6.13
N GLU A 94 -16.43 -6.61 6.11
CA GLU A 94 -17.69 -6.08 5.59
C GLU A 94 -17.39 -4.96 4.60
N LEU A 95 -17.99 -5.03 3.42
CA LEU A 95 -17.91 -3.97 2.42
C LEU A 95 -18.99 -2.93 2.71
N VAL A 96 -18.59 -1.73 3.13
CA VAL A 96 -19.51 -0.65 3.52
C VAL A 96 -19.63 0.46 2.48
N GLY A 97 -18.99 0.29 1.32
CA GLY A 97 -19.12 1.20 0.19
C GLY A 97 -18.36 0.72 -1.04
N PHE A 98 -18.95 0.97 -2.21
CA PHE A 98 -18.33 0.74 -3.52
C PHE A 98 -18.73 1.89 -4.45
N ALA A 99 -17.76 2.66 -4.92
CA ALA A 99 -18.03 3.84 -5.74
C ALA A 99 -16.92 4.10 -6.76
N THR A 100 -17.20 4.92 -7.77
CA THR A 100 -16.17 5.44 -8.67
C THR A 100 -15.53 6.71 -8.09
N CYS A 101 -14.35 7.09 -8.61
CA CYS A 101 -13.72 8.38 -8.32
C CYS A 101 -14.42 9.57 -9.02
N ASN A 102 -15.45 9.34 -9.84
CA ASN A 102 -16.17 10.36 -10.63
C ASN A 102 -15.27 11.19 -11.56
N GLY A 103 -14.55 10.50 -12.44
CA GLY A 103 -13.70 11.10 -13.47
C GLY A 103 -12.43 11.73 -12.91
N CYS A 104 -11.58 12.27 -13.80
CA CYS A 104 -10.50 13.18 -13.38
C CYS A 104 -11.10 14.59 -13.28
N PRO A 105 -10.83 15.36 -12.21
CA PRO A 105 -9.73 15.23 -11.25
C PRO A 105 -9.98 14.32 -10.04
N GLY A 106 -11.15 13.69 -9.92
CA GLY A 106 -11.48 12.75 -8.84
C GLY A 106 -12.59 13.26 -7.92
N GLY A 107 -13.67 13.86 -8.44
CA GLY A 107 -14.66 14.56 -7.59
C GLY A 107 -15.23 13.75 -6.43
N ASN A 108 -15.39 12.43 -6.60
CA ASN A 108 -15.92 11.58 -5.53
C ASN A 108 -14.91 11.30 -4.42
N VAL A 109 -13.60 11.51 -4.63
CA VAL A 109 -12.60 11.29 -3.57
C VAL A 109 -12.76 12.27 -2.40
N GLU A 110 -13.54 13.35 -2.59
CA GLU A 110 -13.80 14.36 -1.56
C GLU A 110 -15.01 14.06 -0.67
N TYR A 111 -15.94 13.21 -1.12
CA TYR A 111 -17.18 12.92 -0.38
C TYR A 111 -17.30 11.44 -0.03
N VAL A 112 -16.97 10.55 -0.96
CA VAL A 112 -17.12 9.10 -0.76
C VAL A 112 -16.37 8.57 0.46
N PRO A 113 -15.09 8.95 0.72
CA PRO A 113 -14.40 8.48 1.92
C PRO A 113 -15.08 8.93 3.22
N GLN A 114 -15.71 10.11 3.21
CA GLN A 114 -16.44 10.62 4.38
C GLN A 114 -17.66 9.76 4.70
N GLU A 115 -18.45 9.41 3.69
CA GLU A 115 -19.60 8.51 3.87
C GLU A 115 -19.17 7.09 4.26
N MET A 116 -18.12 6.55 3.61
CA MET A 116 -17.54 5.27 4.02
C MET A 116 -17.10 5.27 5.48
N LYS A 117 -16.47 6.36 5.94
CA LYS A 117 -16.07 6.54 7.34
C LYS A 117 -17.27 6.61 8.28
N LYS A 118 -18.35 7.30 7.91
CA LYS A 118 -19.62 7.30 8.68
C LYS A 118 -20.22 5.90 8.79
N ASN A 119 -20.08 5.08 7.75
CA ASN A 119 -20.48 3.67 7.76
C ASN A 119 -19.52 2.77 8.56
N GLY A 120 -18.45 3.33 9.13
CA GLY A 120 -17.49 2.63 9.97
C GLY A 120 -16.26 2.10 9.24
N ALA A 121 -16.05 2.45 7.97
CA ALA A 121 -14.87 2.01 7.22
C ALA A 121 -13.58 2.37 7.96
N LYS A 122 -12.71 1.37 8.14
CA LYS A 122 -11.36 1.52 8.69
C LYS A 122 -10.31 1.68 7.59
N VAL A 123 -10.62 1.20 6.39
CA VAL A 123 -9.73 1.19 5.24
C VAL A 123 -10.49 1.41 3.94
N VAL A 124 -9.87 2.13 3.01
CA VAL A 124 -10.35 2.31 1.63
C VAL A 124 -9.36 1.69 0.66
N PHE A 125 -9.88 0.89 -0.27
CA PHE A 125 -9.13 0.29 -1.36
C PHE A 125 -9.28 1.13 -2.62
N LEU A 126 -8.17 1.61 -3.18
CA LEU A 126 -8.12 2.15 -4.54
C LEU A 126 -7.90 0.98 -5.51
N SER A 127 -8.89 0.66 -6.34
CA SER A 127 -8.96 -0.65 -6.99
C SER A 127 -7.84 -0.96 -7.98
N THR A 128 -7.65 -2.25 -8.29
CA THR A 128 -6.68 -2.70 -9.31
C THR A 128 -6.89 -2.01 -10.65
N GLY A 129 -8.14 -1.64 -11.02
CA GLY A 129 -8.43 -0.89 -12.24
C GLY A 129 -7.75 0.49 -12.29
N MET A 130 -7.42 1.09 -11.15
CA MET A 130 -6.65 2.35 -11.09
C MET A 130 -5.16 2.12 -11.38
N VAL A 131 -4.66 0.89 -11.25
CA VAL A 131 -3.24 0.52 -11.43
C VAL A 131 -2.98 -0.02 -12.84
N VAL A 132 -3.89 -0.83 -13.39
CA VAL A 132 -3.68 -1.57 -14.65
C VAL A 132 -4.20 -0.86 -15.90
N GLY A 133 -4.59 0.42 -15.79
CA GLY A 133 -4.97 1.20 -16.95
C GLY A 133 -3.77 1.51 -17.83
N TYR A 134 -3.99 1.72 -19.14
CA TYR A 134 -2.99 2.32 -20.03
C TYR A 134 -3.43 3.75 -20.37
N PRO A 135 -2.83 4.80 -19.77
CA PRO A 135 -1.90 4.78 -18.64
C PRO A 135 -2.61 4.48 -17.30
N PRO A 136 -1.86 4.12 -16.23
CA PRO A 136 -2.40 3.99 -14.88
C PRO A 136 -2.96 5.33 -14.39
N CYS A 137 -3.72 5.30 -13.30
CA CYS A 137 -4.24 6.53 -12.72
C CYS A 137 -3.07 7.42 -12.26
N PRO A 138 -2.88 8.62 -12.85
CA PRO A 138 -1.75 9.49 -12.51
C PRO A 138 -1.93 10.19 -11.15
N ARG A 139 -3.09 10.00 -10.51
CA ARG A 139 -3.45 10.65 -9.23
C ARG A 139 -3.49 9.67 -8.06
N ILE A 140 -3.19 8.39 -8.28
CA ILE A 140 -3.39 7.36 -7.25
C ILE A 140 -2.52 7.60 -6.00
N GLY A 141 -1.28 8.07 -6.17
CA GLY A 141 -0.41 8.48 -5.07
C GLY A 141 -0.97 9.68 -4.32
N TYR A 142 -1.47 10.69 -5.02
CA TYR A 142 -2.10 11.86 -4.41
C TYR A 142 -3.39 11.48 -3.65
N PHE A 143 -4.29 10.72 -4.26
CA PHE A 143 -5.51 10.23 -3.61
C PHE A 143 -5.19 9.45 -2.34
N SER A 144 -4.17 8.58 -2.38
CA SER A 144 -3.75 7.82 -1.21
C SER A 144 -3.30 8.72 -0.05
N ARG A 145 -2.52 9.78 -0.33
CA ARG A 145 -2.12 10.76 0.69
C ARG A 145 -3.31 11.58 1.18
N PHE A 146 -4.11 12.11 0.26
CA PHE A 146 -5.27 12.94 0.57
C PHE A 146 -6.29 12.20 1.45
N LEU A 147 -6.59 10.94 1.15
CA LEU A 147 -7.55 10.15 1.94
C LEU A 147 -7.05 9.91 3.38
N ARG A 148 -5.77 9.57 3.53
CA ARG A 148 -5.15 9.40 4.85
C ARG A 148 -5.15 10.71 5.64
N GLU A 149 -4.74 11.80 5.01
CA GLU A 149 -4.61 13.11 5.66
C GLU A 149 -5.98 13.68 6.05
N LYS A 150 -6.91 13.79 5.10
CA LYS A 150 -8.20 14.47 5.33
C LYS A 150 -9.17 13.65 6.17
N TYR A 151 -9.16 12.32 6.02
CA TYR A 151 -10.16 11.46 6.68
C TYR A 151 -9.58 10.57 7.78
N GLY A 152 -8.25 10.49 7.94
CA GLY A 152 -7.63 9.61 8.92
C GLY A 152 -7.97 8.13 8.70
N ILE A 153 -8.18 7.73 7.43
CA ILE A 153 -8.54 6.36 7.06
C ILE A 153 -7.36 5.67 6.37
N ASP A 154 -7.15 4.39 6.65
CA ASP A 154 -6.11 3.63 5.96
C ASP A 154 -6.44 3.50 4.47
N VAL A 155 -5.40 3.49 3.64
CA VAL A 155 -5.55 3.34 2.18
C VAL A 155 -4.67 2.23 1.67
N VAL A 156 -5.26 1.34 0.88
CA VAL A 156 -4.56 0.24 0.19
C VAL A 156 -4.76 0.40 -1.31
N VAL A 157 -3.68 0.26 -2.09
CA VAL A 157 -3.73 0.28 -3.55
C VAL A 157 -3.82 -1.16 -4.08
N GLY A 158 -4.72 -1.37 -5.04
CA GLY A 158 -5.07 -2.67 -5.60
C GLY A 158 -6.17 -3.38 -4.82
N THR A 159 -6.92 -4.25 -5.48
CA THR A 159 -7.96 -5.11 -4.87
C THR A 159 -7.68 -6.58 -5.17
N HIS A 160 -7.90 -6.99 -6.42
CA HIS A 160 -7.65 -8.36 -6.89
C HIS A 160 -6.28 -8.48 -7.59
N PRO A 161 -5.74 -9.70 -7.77
CA PRO A 161 -4.48 -9.91 -8.49
C PRO A 161 -4.47 -9.25 -9.88
N ILE A 162 -3.32 -8.69 -10.24
CA ILE A 162 -3.09 -8.11 -11.57
C ILE A 162 -2.90 -9.26 -12.56
N PRO A 163 -3.65 -9.31 -13.68
CA PRO A 163 -3.43 -10.34 -14.69
C PRO A 163 -2.03 -10.20 -15.32
N GLN A 164 -1.38 -11.33 -15.60
CA GLN A 164 0.04 -11.37 -16.00
C GLN A 164 0.36 -10.54 -17.25
N ASN A 165 -0.55 -10.51 -18.22
CA ASN A 165 -0.39 -9.71 -19.43
C ASN A 165 -0.29 -8.21 -19.12
N TYR A 166 -1.06 -7.71 -18.13
CA TYR A 166 -0.99 -6.32 -17.72
C TYR A 166 0.34 -6.00 -17.05
N TYR A 167 0.78 -6.87 -16.16
CA TYR A 167 2.07 -6.75 -15.47
C TYR A 167 3.24 -6.68 -16.46
N ALA A 168 3.31 -7.63 -17.40
CA ALA A 168 4.37 -7.71 -18.40
C ALA A 168 4.40 -6.46 -19.30
N THR A 169 3.24 -5.99 -19.74
CA THR A 169 3.15 -4.81 -20.60
C THR A 169 3.63 -3.55 -19.86
N HIS A 170 3.21 -3.35 -18.61
CA HIS A 170 3.65 -2.21 -17.81
C HIS A 170 5.13 -2.27 -17.42
N ALA A 171 5.69 -3.48 -17.24
CA ALA A 171 7.11 -3.66 -17.04
C ALA A 171 7.90 -3.22 -18.27
N ASN A 172 7.47 -3.62 -19.47
CA ASN A 172 8.10 -3.20 -20.72
C ASN A 172 7.98 -1.69 -20.99
N LEU A 173 6.91 -1.06 -20.49
CA LEU A 173 6.72 0.39 -20.57
C LEU A 173 7.47 1.18 -19.48
N GLY A 174 8.21 0.52 -18.57
CA GLY A 174 8.87 1.19 -17.44
C GLY A 174 7.89 1.86 -16.46
N THR A 175 6.61 1.46 -16.49
CA THR A 175 5.56 2.09 -15.67
C THR A 175 5.82 1.89 -14.18
N TRP A 176 6.40 0.74 -13.80
CA TRP A 176 6.68 0.40 -12.40
C TRP A 176 7.91 1.14 -11.83
N ASP A 177 8.77 1.67 -12.70
CA ASP A 177 9.97 2.43 -12.31
C ASP A 177 9.64 3.91 -12.05
N SER A 178 8.48 4.36 -12.52
CA SER A 178 7.94 5.69 -12.29
C SER A 178 7.28 5.72 -10.91
N ALA A 179 7.68 6.65 -10.04
CA ALA A 179 6.97 6.87 -8.77
C ALA A 179 5.56 7.40 -9.06
N VAL A 180 4.56 6.50 -9.09
CA VAL A 180 3.13 6.85 -9.20
C VAL A 180 2.55 7.27 -7.86
#